data_AF-A0A497T843-F1
#
_entry.id   AF-A0A497T843-F1
#
_cell.length_a   1.000
_cell.length_b   1.000
_cell.length_c   1.000
_cell.angle_alpha   90.00
_cell.angle_beta   90.00
_cell.angle_gamma   90.00
#
_symmetry.space_group_name_H-M   'P 1'
#
loop_
_entity.id
_entity.type
_entity.pdbx_description
1 polymer ?
#
loop_
_entity_poly.entity_id
_entity_poly.type
_entity_poly.pdbx_seq_one_letter_code
_entity_poly.pdbx_strand_id
1 'polypeptide(L)' 'MDERIIILGVLVIFIGMFLIIAGSLVGKQGRVEWGIGGFIGPIPFGFATNKNMLYGIVAVSLIMLAVYLLFLK' A
#
# COMPACT_ATOMS: atom_id res chain seq x y z
N MET A 1 5.96 -28.53 1.58
CA MET A 1 6.29 -27.09 1.53
C MET A 1 7.71 -26.95 2.06
N ASP A 2 8.60 -26.26 1.35
CA ASP A 2 9.99 -26.11 1.79
C ASP A 2 10.07 -25.31 3.10
N GLU A 3 10.70 -25.89 4.12
CA GLU A 3 10.91 -25.27 5.43
C GLU A 3 11.62 -23.91 5.32
N ARG A 4 12.50 -23.78 4.32
CA ARG A 4 13.22 -22.53 4.01
C ARG A 4 12.26 -21.40 3.64
N ILE A 5 11.18 -21.70 2.90
CA ILE A 5 10.18 -20.71 2.49
C ILE A 5 9.38 -20.24 3.71
N ILE A 6 9.06 -21.17 4.61
CA ILE A 6 8.36 -20.86 5.86
C ILE A 6 9.21 -19.94 6.74
N ILE A 7 10.49 -20.25 6.92
CA ILE A 7 11.42 -19.43 7.71
C ILE A 7 11.59 -18.03 7.10
N LEU A 8 11.73 -17.94 5.78
CA LEU A 8 11.80 -16.65 5.08
C LEU A 8 10.52 -15.82 5.29
N GLY A 9 9.35 -16.44 5.19
CA GLY A 9 8.07 -15.76 5.44
C GLY A 9 7.99 -15.21 6.87
N VAL A 10 8.41 -16.01 7.85
CA VAL A 10 8.46 -15.58 9.26
C VAL A 10 9.42 -14.40 9.44
N LEU A 11 10.62 -14.45 8.87
CA LEU A 11 11.59 -13.35 8.94
C LEU A 11 11.03 -12.05 8.33
N VAL A 12 10.35 -12.12 7.19
CA VAL A 12 9.71 -10.95 6.55
C VAL A 12 8.65 -10.33 7.46
N ILE A 13 7.82 -11.15 8.12
CA ILE A 13 6.82 -10.67 9.08
C ILE A 13 7.49 -9.93 10.24
N PHE A 14 8.55 -10.51 10.82
CA PHE A 14 9.28 -9.89 11.93
C PHE A 14 9.97 -8.59 11.54
N ILE A 15 10.58 -8.53 10.35
CA ILE A 15 11.20 -7.30 9.82
C ILE A 15 10.12 -6.21 9.64
N GLY A 16 8.97 -6.57 9.05
CA GLY A 16 7.85 -5.63 8.89
C GLY A 16 7.35 -5.08 10.23
N MET A 17 7.18 -5.95 11.22
CA MET A 17 6.77 -5.55 12.56
C MET A 17 7.79 -4.63 13.24
N PHE A 18 9.09 -4.95 13.11
CA PHE A 18 10.16 -4.12 13.65
C PHE A 18 10.17 -2.72 13.04
N LEU A 19 9.98 -2.61 11.72
CA LEU A 19 9.90 -1.31 11.04
C LEU A 19 8.72 -0.46 11.51
N ILE A 20 7.55 -1.08 11.76
CA ILE A 20 6.38 -0.36 12.29
C ILE A 20 6.68 0.19 13.69
N ILE A 21 7.27 -0.63 14.57
CA ILE A 21 7.60 -0.22 15.94
C ILE A 21 8.66 0.89 15.93
N ALA A 22 9.75 0.69 15.18
CA ALA A 22 10.82 1.69 15.05
C ALA A 22 10.27 3.01 14.48
N GLY A 23 9.41 2.94 13.45
CA GLY A 23 8.73 4.10 12.89
C GLY A 23 7.84 4.83 13.90
N SER A 24 7.12 4.09 14.74
CA SER A 24 6.26 4.68 15.78
C SER A 24 7.04 5.36 16.91
N LEU A 25 8.25 4.88 17.23
CA LEU A 25 9.08 5.43 18.30
C LEU A 25 9.90 6.65 17.83
N VAL A 26 10.34 6.65 16.57
CA VAL A 26 11.14 7.74 15.98
C VAL A 26 10.24 8.84 15.40
N GLY A 27 8.99 8.53 15.07
CA GLY A 27 8.02 9.47 14.52
C GLY A 27 7.68 10.58 15.51
N LYS A 28 7.79 11.85 15.06
CA LYS A 28 7.21 12.98 15.80
C LYS A 28 5.71 12.76 15.93
N GLN A 29 5.11 13.18 17.05
CA GLN A 29 3.66 13.23 17.23
C GLN A 29 3.04 14.05 16.07
N GLY A 30 2.54 13.34 15.06
CA GLY A 30 1.93 13.90 13.86
C GLY A 30 0.48 13.46 13.77
N ARG A 31 -0.35 14.23 13.06
CA ARG A 31 -1.70 13.78 12.73
C ARG A 31 -1.58 12.56 11.83
N VAL A 32 -2.21 11.45 12.23
CA VAL A 32 -2.31 10.26 11.39
C VAL A 32 -3.13 10.62 10.16
N GLU A 33 -2.52 10.56 8.99
CA GLU A 33 -3.18 10.75 7.72
C GLU A 33 -3.69 9.39 7.21
N TRP A 34 -4.90 9.36 6.68
CA TRP A 34 -5.51 8.15 6.13
C TRP A 34 -6.12 8.43 4.76
N GLY A 35 -6.10 7.40 3.90
CA GLY A 35 -6.69 7.46 2.58
C GLY A 35 -7.21 6.10 2.15
N ILE A 36 -8.30 6.12 1.41
CA ILE A 36 -8.94 4.95 0.83
C ILE A 36 -9.28 5.26 -0.62
N GLY A 37 -9.10 4.29 -1.51
CA GLY A 37 -9.53 4.43 -2.89
C GLY A 37 -9.35 3.14 -3.67
N GLY A 38 -9.75 3.18 -4.92
CA GLY A 38 -9.82 2.02 -5.79
C GLY A 38 -10.58 2.38 -7.06
N PHE A 39 -11.54 1.54 -7.44
CA PHE A 39 -12.30 1.69 -8.66
C PHE A 39 -13.82 1.56 -8.44
N ILE A 40 -14.60 2.41 -9.10
CA ILE A 40 -16.03 2.21 -9.32
C ILE A 40 -16.19 1.94 -10.81
N GLY A 41 -16.35 0.66 -11.18
CA GLY A 41 -16.21 0.23 -12.58
C GLY A 41 -14.81 0.56 -13.10
N PRO A 42 -14.64 1.15 -14.30
CA PRO A 42 -13.33 1.55 -14.81
C PRO A 42 -12.81 2.89 -14.26
N ILE A 43 -13.61 3.61 -13.47
CA ILE A 43 -13.27 4.95 -13.00
C ILE A 43 -12.51 4.86 -11.69
N PRO A 44 -11.25 5.36 -11.62
CA PRO A 44 -10.50 5.40 -10.37
C PRO A 44 -11.12 6.42 -9.42
N PHE A 45 -11.22 6.07 -8.14
CA PHE A 45 -11.69 6.96 -7.08
C PHE A 45 -10.74 6.94 -5.87
N GLY A 46 -10.79 7.99 -5.06
CA GLY A 46 -10.08 8.03 -3.79
C GLY A 46 -10.54 9.17 -2.90
N PHE A 47 -10.40 8.95 -1.60
CA PHE A 47 -10.56 9.92 -0.53
C PHE A 47 -9.34 9.85 0.37
N ALA A 48 -8.75 10.98 0.69
CA ALA A 48 -7.59 11.04 1.57
C ALA A 48 -7.60 12.34 2.37
N THR A 49 -7.06 12.28 3.58
CA THR A 49 -6.86 13.47 4.42
C THR A 49 -5.76 14.39 3.88
N ASN A 50 -4.91 13.89 2.99
CA ASN A 50 -3.82 14.62 2.35
C ASN A 50 -3.90 14.51 0.83
N LYS A 51 -3.74 15.65 0.14
CA LYS A 51 -3.76 15.75 -1.32
C LYS A 51 -2.68 14.88 -1.98
N ASN A 52 -1.47 14.82 -1.41
CA ASN A 52 -0.38 14.00 -1.95
C ASN A 52 -0.74 12.50 -1.90
N MET A 53 -1.41 12.07 -0.83
CA MET A 53 -1.87 10.70 -0.70
C MET A 53 -3.02 10.39 -1.66
N LEU A 54 -3.93 11.34 -1.89
CA LEU A 54 -4.97 11.21 -2.91
C LEU A 54 -4.36 11.02 -4.31
N TYR A 55 -3.36 11.85 -4.68
CA TYR A 55 -2.66 11.70 -5.95
C TYR A 55 -1.95 10.35 -6.06
N GLY A 56 -1.33 9.88 -4.97
CA GLY A 56 -0.73 8.55 -4.91
C GLY A 56 -1.75 7.44 -5.17
N ILE A 57 -2.91 7.47 -4.50
CA ILE A 57 -3.98 6.48 -4.68
C ILE A 57 -4.47 6.49 -6.13
N VAL A 58 -4.78 7.66 -6.69
CA VAL A 58 -5.27 7.76 -8.07
C VAL A 58 -4.22 7.32 -9.08
N ALA A 59 -2.94 7.66 -8.88
CA ALA A 59 -1.85 7.24 -9.76
C ALA A 59 -1.67 5.70 -9.74
N VAL A 60 -1.68 5.08 -8.56
CA VAL A 60 -1.60 3.62 -8.43
C VAL A 60 -2.80 2.94 -9.10
N SER A 61 -4.01 3.47 -8.90
CA SER A 61 -5.19 2.98 -9.62
C SER A 61 -4.99 3.10 -11.13
N LEU A 62 -4.60 4.24 -11.68
CA LEU A 62 -4.38 4.38 -13.14
C LEU A 62 -3.33 3.42 -13.69
N ILE A 63 -2.25 3.16 -12.94
CA ILE A 63 -1.23 2.15 -13.32
C ILE A 63 -1.86 0.76 -13.34
N MET A 64 -2.63 0.39 -12.31
CA MET A 64 -3.33 -0.90 -12.29
C MET A 64 -4.33 -1.04 -13.44
N LEU A 65 -5.03 0.03 -13.82
CA LEU A 65 -5.93 0.03 -14.99
C LEU A 65 -5.14 -0.20 -16.27
N ALA A 66 -4.00 0.48 -16.45
CA ALA A 66 -3.15 0.30 -17.62
C ALA A 66 -2.60 -1.13 -17.72
N VAL A 67 -2.15 -1.69 -16.59
CA VAL A 67 -1.73 -3.10 -16.51
C VAL A 67 -2.90 -4.02 -16.86
N TYR A 68 -4.06 -3.82 -16.25
CA TYR A 68 -5.25 -4.61 -16.55
C TYR A 68 -5.59 -4.58 -18.04
N LEU A 69 -5.60 -3.41 -18.68
CA LEU A 69 -5.87 -3.27 -20.12
C LEU A 69 -4.80 -3.93 -21.00
N LEU A 70 -3.53 -3.94 -20.59
CA LEU A 70 -2.46 -4.64 -21.33
C LEU A 70 -2.61 -6.17 -21.27
N PHE A 71 -3.14 -6.70 -20.18
CA PHE A 71 -3.37 -8.14 -20.01
C PHE A 71 -4.80 -8.58 -20.38
N LEU A 72 -5.70 -7.63 -20.65
CA LEU A 72 -7.04 -7.89 -21.15
C LEU A 72 -6.92 -8.23 -22.64
N LYS A 73 -6.99 -9.51 -22.94
CA LYS A 73 -6.88 -10.07 -24.29
C LYS A 73 -8.16 -9.86 -25.09
#